data_AF-V3ZZH4-F1
#
_entry.id   AF-V3ZZH4-F1
#
_cell.length_a   1.000
_cell.length_b   1.000
_cell.length_c   1.000
_cell.angle_alpha   90.00
_cell.angle_beta   90.00
_cell.angle_gamma   90.00
#
_symmetry.space_group_name_H-M   'P 1'
#
loop_
_entity.id
_entity.type
_entity.pdbx_description
1 polymer ?
#
loop_
_entity_poly.entity_id
_entity_poly.type
_entity_poly.pdbx_seq_one_letter_code
_entity_poly.pdbx_strand_id
1 'polypeptide(L)'
;MCHVFMQDDADTLLHNKFVVIIGDSVQRGVYKDLVMLLNRNKYLTYKNLKSKGEVTFEGDELIEGGVLGKMVNGINYREVRQYNSEDHLIRFYFVTRCYNQYVESILLDLMKEPKPDVVMMNSCLWDITRYGRNAINEYKDNLQKCIKRFKETLPPHCLFVWNCTLPISRNARGGFLIPEVEFRNGTLRLDIIEANYYAREIVAYHKFDVLDLHFHLRTQLNRRATDGIHWDNTAHRRITNLILTHIAKSW
;
A
#
# COMPACT_ATOMS: atom_id res chain seq x y z
N MET A 1 -16.06 -7.79 -11.92
CA MET A 1 -16.73 -6.47 -12.03
C MET A 1 -16.38 -5.67 -10.79
N CYS A 2 -16.00 -4.39 -10.95
CA CYS A 2 -15.66 -3.47 -9.85
C CYS A 2 -16.87 -2.57 -9.60
N HIS A 3 -17.36 -2.51 -8.37
CA HIS A 3 -18.46 -1.62 -8.00
C HIS A 3 -17.95 -0.19 -7.79
N VAL A 4 -18.85 0.78 -7.94
CA VAL A 4 -18.56 2.18 -7.59
C VAL A 4 -19.12 2.40 -6.20
N PHE A 5 -18.27 2.79 -5.26
CA PHE A 5 -18.67 3.14 -3.90
C PHE A 5 -18.78 4.64 -3.76
N MET A 6 -19.89 5.09 -3.19
CA MET A 6 -20.06 6.41 -2.61
C MET A 6 -19.68 6.39 -1.13
N GLN A 7 -19.65 7.57 -0.52
CA GLN A 7 -19.31 7.74 0.90
C GLN A 7 -20.20 6.89 1.80
N ASP A 8 -21.53 6.93 1.63
CA ASP A 8 -22.46 6.12 2.43
C ASP A 8 -22.22 4.60 2.28
N ASP A 9 -21.83 4.13 1.09
CA ASP A 9 -21.50 2.72 0.86
C ASP A 9 -20.22 2.33 1.61
N ALA A 10 -19.20 3.20 1.57
CA ALA A 10 -17.92 2.98 2.24
C ALA A 10 -18.05 3.08 3.76
N ASP A 11 -18.87 4.02 4.25
CA ASP A 11 -19.23 4.21 5.64
C ASP A 11 -19.93 2.95 6.18
N THR A 12 -21.00 2.52 5.53
CA THR A 12 -21.74 1.31 5.91
C THR A 12 -20.85 0.08 5.88
N LEU A 13 -20.00 -0.07 4.86
CA LEU A 13 -19.10 -1.20 4.75
C LEU A 13 -17.99 -1.16 5.80
N LEU A 14 -17.47 0.01 6.20
CA LEU A 14 -16.34 0.08 7.13
C LEU A 14 -16.74 0.48 8.55
N HIS A 15 -18.04 0.52 8.84
CA HIS A 15 -18.59 0.90 10.13
C HIS A 15 -18.06 -0.02 11.25
N ASN A 16 -17.46 0.61 12.26
CA ASN A 16 -16.79 -0.02 13.39
C ASN A 16 -15.66 -0.99 12.99
N LYS A 17 -14.94 -0.66 11.91
CA LYS A 17 -13.79 -1.44 11.43
C LYS A 17 -12.47 -0.72 11.63
N PHE A 18 -11.47 -1.51 12.02
CA PHE A 18 -10.09 -1.09 11.96
C PHE A 18 -9.41 -1.59 10.67
N VAL A 19 -9.14 -0.65 9.77
CA VAL A 19 -8.49 -0.88 8.48
C VAL A 19 -7.02 -0.42 8.51
N VAL A 20 -6.10 -1.30 8.11
CA VAL A 20 -4.67 -1.00 8.05
C VAL A 20 -4.18 -1.07 6.62
N ILE A 21 -3.41 -0.07 6.20
CA ILE A 21 -2.78 0.01 4.87
C ILE A 21 -1.26 0.11 5.05
N ILE A 22 -0.52 -0.82 4.48
CA ILE A 22 0.95 -0.91 4.61
C ILE A 22 1.58 -0.85 3.23
N GLY A 23 2.51 0.07 3.02
CA GLY A 23 3.26 0.11 1.76
C GLY A 23 3.97 1.42 1.50
N ASP A 24 4.24 1.69 0.23
CA ASP A 24 4.97 2.87 -0.20
C ASP A 24 4.06 4.09 -0.47
N SER A 25 4.55 5.04 -1.27
CA SER A 25 3.81 6.25 -1.63
C SER A 25 2.54 5.99 -2.44
N VAL A 26 2.46 4.88 -3.18
CA VAL A 26 1.23 4.49 -3.87
C VAL A 26 0.18 4.06 -2.84
N GLN A 27 0.57 3.27 -1.84
CA GLN A 27 -0.35 2.89 -0.75
C GLN A 27 -0.74 4.07 0.13
N ARG A 28 0.12 5.08 0.32
CA ARG A 28 -0.29 6.36 0.92
C ARG A 28 -1.42 7.03 0.12
N GLY A 29 -1.35 6.97 -1.21
CA GLY A 29 -2.43 7.47 -2.07
C GLY A 29 -3.73 6.69 -1.90
N VAL A 30 -3.67 5.36 -1.70
CA VAL A 30 -4.83 4.53 -1.38
C VAL A 30 -5.44 4.93 -0.03
N TYR A 31 -4.61 5.06 1.01
CA TYR A 31 -5.05 5.53 2.32
C TYR A 31 -5.74 6.90 2.24
N LYS A 32 -5.10 7.87 1.59
CA LYS A 32 -5.68 9.21 1.44
C LYS A 32 -6.99 9.20 0.66
N ASP A 33 -7.09 8.40 -0.40
CA ASP A 33 -8.32 8.35 -1.19
C ASP A 33 -9.48 7.70 -0.41
N LEU A 34 -9.19 6.68 0.40
CA LEU A 34 -10.18 6.06 1.28
C LEU A 34 -10.66 7.03 2.38
N VAL A 35 -9.73 7.74 3.03
CA VAL A 35 -10.09 8.78 4.03
C VAL A 35 -10.90 9.91 3.38
N MET A 36 -10.52 10.34 2.17
CA MET A 36 -11.31 11.33 1.42
C MET A 36 -12.72 10.81 1.14
N LEU A 37 -12.85 9.57 0.66
CA LEU A 37 -14.14 8.95 0.35
C LEU A 37 -15.04 8.85 1.58
N LEU A 38 -14.51 8.43 2.74
CA LEU A 38 -15.25 8.33 4.00
C LEU A 38 -15.74 9.69 4.50
N ASN A 39 -14.99 10.76 4.24
CA ASN A 39 -15.43 12.11 4.60
C ASN A 39 -16.42 12.71 3.59
N ARG A 40 -16.23 12.43 2.28
CA ARG A 40 -17.02 13.04 1.19
C ARG A 40 -16.76 12.40 -0.17
N ASN A 41 -17.75 12.50 -1.05
CA ASN A 41 -17.69 12.07 -2.46
C ASN A 41 -16.79 12.98 -3.33
N LYS A 42 -15.51 13.13 -2.99
CA LYS A 42 -14.50 13.89 -3.75
C LYS A 42 -13.29 13.04 -4.09
N TYR A 43 -12.67 13.34 -5.23
CA TYR A 43 -11.36 12.79 -5.59
C TYR A 43 -10.25 13.55 -4.89
N LEU A 44 -9.12 12.87 -4.68
CA LEU A 44 -7.87 13.54 -4.32
C LEU A 44 -7.50 14.62 -5.34
N THR A 45 -6.92 15.72 -4.87
CA THR A 45 -6.23 16.67 -5.75
C THR A 45 -4.81 16.19 -6.05
N TYR A 46 -4.20 16.76 -7.09
CA TYR A 46 -2.78 16.53 -7.37
C TYR A 46 -1.87 16.89 -6.19
N LYS A 47 -2.22 17.97 -5.45
CA LYS A 47 -1.49 18.36 -4.24
C LYS A 47 -1.58 17.26 -3.17
N ASN A 48 -2.77 16.68 -2.95
CA ASN A 48 -2.94 15.63 -1.96
C ASN A 48 -2.08 14.39 -2.27
N LEU A 49 -1.99 14.00 -3.55
CA LEU A 49 -1.16 12.87 -3.99
C LEU A 49 0.33 13.13 -3.82
N LYS A 50 0.78 14.37 -4.06
CA LYS A 50 2.19 14.77 -3.90
C LYS A 50 2.63 14.95 -2.46
N SER A 51 1.73 15.45 -1.60
CA SER A 51 2.07 15.70 -0.21
C SER A 51 2.41 14.40 0.53
N LYS A 52 3.40 14.49 1.42
CA LYS A 52 3.82 13.42 2.31
C LYS A 52 4.23 14.00 3.65
N GLY A 53 3.97 13.28 4.73
CA GLY A 53 4.40 13.66 6.07
C GLY A 53 3.79 14.96 6.59
N GLU A 54 2.66 15.42 6.03
CA GLU A 54 1.94 16.58 6.56
C GLU A 54 1.29 16.27 7.91
N VAL A 55 1.08 17.28 8.77
CA VAL A 55 0.51 17.09 10.12
C VAL A 55 -0.87 16.44 10.08
N THR A 56 -1.70 16.84 9.12
CA THR A 56 -3.07 16.35 8.94
C THR A 56 -3.49 16.41 7.47
N PHE A 57 -4.37 15.49 7.10
CA PHE A 57 -5.05 15.36 5.82
C PHE A 57 -6.49 14.88 6.09
N GLU A 58 -7.49 15.67 5.68
CA GLU A 58 -8.92 15.35 5.87
C GLU A 58 -9.27 14.88 7.30
N GLY A 59 -8.71 15.54 8.31
CA GLY A 59 -8.98 15.24 9.73
C GLY A 59 -8.21 14.05 10.29
N ASP A 60 -7.32 13.42 9.51
CA ASP A 60 -6.37 12.44 10.05
C ASP A 60 -5.27 13.11 10.90
N GLU A 61 -4.45 12.29 11.55
CA GLU A 61 -3.29 12.71 12.32
C GLU A 61 -2.03 11.98 11.84
N LEU A 62 -0.91 12.71 11.81
CA LEU A 62 0.42 12.13 11.69
C LEU A 62 0.89 11.64 13.06
N ILE A 63 1.04 10.33 13.21
CA ILE A 63 1.42 9.68 14.47
C ILE A 63 2.94 9.59 14.61
N GLU A 64 3.65 9.27 13.53
CA GLU A 64 5.10 9.10 13.54
C GLU A 64 5.72 9.54 12.20
N GLY A 65 6.95 10.04 12.27
CA GLY A 65 7.73 10.39 11.10
C GLY A 65 7.22 11.66 10.42
N GLY A 66 7.29 11.74 9.10
CA GLY A 66 6.89 12.95 8.39
C GLY A 66 7.58 14.21 8.93
N VAL A 67 6.83 15.30 9.09
CA VAL A 67 7.31 16.56 9.70
C VAL A 67 7.57 16.48 11.21
N LEU A 68 7.12 15.42 11.90
CA LEU A 68 7.49 15.17 13.31
C LEU A 68 8.90 14.59 13.45
N GLY A 69 9.50 14.16 12.34
CA GLY A 69 10.85 13.61 12.30
C GLY A 69 11.67 14.17 11.14
N LYS A 70 12.73 13.44 10.78
CA LYS A 70 13.58 13.83 9.64
C LYS A 70 12.92 13.39 8.33
N MET A 71 12.49 14.36 7.53
CA MET A 71 12.03 14.14 6.16
C MET A 71 13.20 13.72 5.27
N VAL A 72 13.29 12.42 4.96
CA VAL A 72 14.30 11.85 4.05
C VAL A 72 13.66 11.24 2.81
N ASN A 73 14.46 11.13 1.74
CA ASN A 73 14.08 10.45 0.49
C ASN A 73 14.87 9.13 0.37
N GLY A 74 14.66 8.20 1.31
CA GLY A 74 15.40 6.95 1.36
C GLY A 74 14.74 5.90 2.25
N ILE A 75 15.43 4.78 2.43
CA ILE A 75 14.94 3.58 3.14
C ILE A 75 14.65 3.79 4.64
N ASN A 76 15.10 4.92 5.19
CA ASN A 76 14.88 5.32 6.58
C ASN A 76 13.68 6.26 6.73
N TYR A 77 12.95 6.56 5.65
CA TYR A 77 11.72 7.35 5.75
C TYR A 77 10.68 6.58 6.56
N ARG A 78 10.00 7.29 7.44
CA ARG A 78 8.91 6.80 8.29
C ARG A 78 7.75 7.76 8.19
N GLU A 79 6.56 7.19 8.16
CA GLU A 79 5.30 7.93 8.15
C GLU A 79 4.22 6.97 8.62
N VAL A 80 3.64 7.26 9.78
CA VAL A 80 2.46 6.56 10.31
C VAL A 80 1.33 7.57 10.40
N ARG A 81 0.21 7.29 9.74
CA ARG A 81 -0.97 8.16 9.76
C ARG A 81 -2.16 7.42 10.32
N GLN A 82 -3.05 8.13 10.99
CA GLN A 82 -4.26 7.56 11.55
C GLN A 82 -5.44 8.50 11.33
N TYR A 83 -6.48 7.99 10.67
CA TYR A 83 -7.80 8.61 10.64
C TYR A 83 -8.65 7.90 11.69
N ASN A 84 -9.14 8.65 12.67
CA ASN A 84 -9.93 8.11 13.78
C ASN A 84 -11.18 8.99 13.95
N SER A 85 -12.32 8.45 13.54
CA SER A 85 -13.64 9.04 13.73
C SER A 85 -14.42 8.23 14.76
N GLU A 86 -15.68 8.58 15.02
CA GLU A 86 -16.54 7.81 15.94
C GLU A 86 -16.66 6.33 15.52
N ASP A 87 -16.84 6.07 14.22
CA ASP A 87 -17.12 4.74 13.68
C ASP A 87 -16.00 4.12 12.84
N HIS A 88 -14.91 4.85 12.59
CA HIS A 88 -13.86 4.38 11.67
C HIS A 88 -12.47 4.60 12.24
N LEU A 89 -11.66 3.55 12.19
CA LEU A 89 -10.23 3.62 12.44
C LEU A 89 -9.47 3.15 11.19
N ILE A 90 -8.72 4.06 10.56
CA ILE A 90 -7.85 3.71 9.43
C ILE A 90 -6.42 4.12 9.73
N ARG A 91 -5.48 3.19 9.65
CA ARG A 91 -4.07 3.43 9.89
C ARG A 91 -3.21 3.11 8.68
N PHE A 92 -2.28 3.99 8.37
CA PHE A 92 -1.29 3.80 7.31
C PHE A 92 0.11 3.68 7.91
N TYR A 93 0.88 2.71 7.43
CA TYR A 93 2.31 2.57 7.72
C TYR A 93 3.12 2.61 6.43
N PHE A 94 4.04 3.59 6.33
CA PHE A 94 4.97 3.66 5.21
C PHE A 94 6.12 2.67 5.39
N VAL A 95 6.27 1.74 4.45
CA VAL A 95 7.40 0.77 4.44
C VAL A 95 8.19 0.86 3.14
N THR A 96 9.48 0.52 3.23
CA THR A 96 10.37 0.37 2.07
C THR A 96 10.84 -1.06 1.88
N ARG A 97 10.41 -1.99 2.73
CA ARG A 97 10.59 -3.43 2.54
C ARG A 97 9.33 -4.18 2.91
N CYS A 98 9.13 -5.34 2.29
CA CYS A 98 8.09 -6.27 2.73
C CYS A 98 8.37 -6.78 4.15
N TYR A 99 9.64 -6.89 4.53
CA TYR A 99 10.00 -7.33 5.87
C TYR A 99 11.34 -6.77 6.33
N ASN A 100 11.37 -6.27 7.56
CA ASN A 100 12.55 -5.88 8.32
C ASN A 100 12.16 -5.69 9.81
N GLN A 101 13.08 -5.23 10.64
CA GLN A 101 12.79 -4.94 12.06
C GLN A 101 11.69 -3.87 12.25
N TYR A 102 11.55 -2.93 11.34
CA TYR A 102 10.46 -1.94 11.41
C TYR A 102 9.09 -2.59 11.14
N VAL A 103 8.99 -3.48 10.14
CA VAL A 103 7.77 -4.26 9.91
C VAL A 103 7.44 -5.14 11.13
N GLU A 104 8.42 -5.72 11.82
CA GLU A 104 8.16 -6.40 13.10
C GLU A 104 7.59 -5.47 14.16
N SER A 105 8.07 -4.22 14.26
CA SER A 105 7.46 -3.25 15.20
C SER A 105 6.02 -2.92 14.84
N ILE A 106 5.68 -2.88 13.53
CA ILE A 106 4.30 -2.73 13.07
C ILE A 106 3.48 -3.96 13.50
N LEU A 107 3.97 -5.17 13.26
CA LEU A 107 3.28 -6.40 13.66
C LEU A 107 3.00 -6.45 15.17
N LEU A 108 3.98 -6.05 16.00
CA LEU A 108 3.78 -5.94 17.45
C LEU A 108 2.74 -4.89 17.84
N ASP A 109 2.62 -3.80 17.08
CA ASP A 109 1.58 -2.81 17.29
C ASP A 109 0.19 -3.35 16.93
N LEU A 110 0.08 -4.09 15.83
CA LEU A 110 -1.17 -4.73 15.39
C LEU A 110 -1.66 -5.87 16.31
N MET A 111 -0.82 -6.36 17.22
CA MET A 111 -1.23 -7.33 18.25
C MET A 111 -1.98 -6.67 19.41
N LYS A 112 -1.86 -5.35 19.58
CA LYS A 112 -2.52 -4.59 20.64
C LYS A 112 -3.97 -4.31 20.26
N GLU A 113 -4.80 -4.00 21.26
CA GLU A 113 -6.17 -3.55 21.01
C GLU A 113 -6.19 -2.06 20.59
N PRO A 114 -7.11 -1.67 19.68
CA PRO A 114 -7.99 -2.55 18.91
C PRO A 114 -7.22 -3.34 17.83
N LYS A 115 -7.58 -4.60 17.62
CA LYS A 115 -7.00 -5.44 16.55
C LYS A 115 -7.61 -5.12 15.18
N PRO A 116 -6.86 -5.28 14.08
CA PRO A 116 -7.34 -4.93 12.75
C PRO A 116 -8.36 -5.94 12.21
N ASP A 117 -9.45 -5.44 11.63
CA ASP A 117 -10.40 -6.22 10.83
C ASP A 117 -9.87 -6.47 9.41
N VAL A 118 -9.17 -5.49 8.84
CA VAL A 118 -8.64 -5.56 7.48
C VAL A 118 -7.20 -5.06 7.45
N VAL A 119 -6.30 -5.81 6.82
CA VAL A 119 -4.92 -5.40 6.54
C VAL A 119 -4.66 -5.52 5.05
N MET A 120 -4.27 -4.41 4.42
CA MET A 120 -3.84 -4.38 3.04
C MET A 120 -2.35 -4.06 2.97
N MET A 121 -1.60 -4.83 2.19
CA MET A 121 -0.17 -4.60 2.03
C MET A 121 0.26 -4.65 0.57
N ASN A 122 1.12 -3.71 0.17
CA ASN A 122 1.94 -3.82 -1.03
C ASN A 122 3.39 -3.47 -0.70
N SER A 123 4.32 -4.31 -1.14
CA SER A 123 5.74 -3.98 -1.18
C SER A 123 6.44 -4.73 -2.30
N CYS A 124 7.21 -4.02 -3.12
CA CYS A 124 7.97 -4.61 -4.24
C CYS A 124 9.00 -3.63 -4.80
N LEU A 125 8.57 -2.44 -5.24
CA LEU A 125 9.46 -1.51 -5.97
C LEU A 125 10.69 -1.18 -5.15
N TRP A 126 10.51 -0.76 -3.90
CA TRP A 126 11.62 -0.47 -3.00
C TRP A 126 12.47 -1.71 -2.73
N ASP A 127 11.86 -2.86 -2.44
CA ASP A 127 12.57 -4.10 -2.16
C ASP A 127 13.55 -4.48 -3.26
N ILE A 128 13.12 -4.43 -4.53
CA ILE A 128 13.91 -4.92 -5.66
C ILE A 128 14.87 -3.87 -6.25
N THR A 129 14.73 -2.59 -5.88
CA THR A 129 15.54 -1.49 -6.45
C THR A 129 16.47 -0.79 -5.47
N ARG A 130 16.25 -0.88 -4.15
CA ARG A 130 16.99 -0.05 -3.16
C ARG A 130 17.95 -0.79 -2.24
N TYR A 131 18.08 -2.11 -2.40
CA TYR A 131 18.85 -2.97 -1.49
C TYR A 131 20.00 -3.72 -2.18
N GLY A 132 20.61 -3.08 -3.18
CA GLY A 132 21.81 -3.58 -3.85
C GLY A 132 21.55 -4.76 -4.79
N ARG A 133 22.62 -5.49 -5.14
CA ARG A 133 22.58 -6.50 -6.21
C ARG A 133 21.71 -7.71 -5.88
N ASN A 134 21.67 -8.12 -4.60
CA ASN A 134 20.92 -9.28 -4.10
C ASN A 134 19.44 -8.98 -3.75
N ALA A 135 18.98 -7.75 -4.02
CA ALA A 135 17.67 -7.25 -3.64
C ALA A 135 16.48 -8.18 -4.01
N ILE A 136 16.51 -8.82 -5.18
CA ILE A 136 15.43 -9.71 -5.64
C ILE A 136 15.39 -11.01 -4.83
N ASN A 137 16.54 -11.62 -4.54
CA ASN A 137 16.59 -12.83 -3.72
C ASN A 137 16.18 -12.53 -2.28
N GLU A 138 16.69 -11.43 -1.72
CA GLU A 138 16.29 -10.98 -0.40
C GLU A 138 14.79 -10.65 -0.34
N TYR A 139 14.21 -10.09 -1.40
CA TYR A 139 12.77 -9.88 -1.48
C TYR A 139 12.01 -11.21 -1.38
N LYS A 140 12.45 -12.24 -2.09
CA LYS A 140 11.82 -13.57 -2.07
C LYS A 140 11.86 -14.20 -0.68
N ASP A 141 12.99 -14.11 0.03
CA ASP A 141 13.16 -14.62 1.39
C ASP A 141 12.34 -13.81 2.41
N ASN A 142 12.44 -12.47 2.32
CA ASN A 142 11.71 -11.55 3.19
C ASN A 142 10.21 -11.68 3.02
N LEU A 143 9.71 -11.98 1.81
CA LEU A 143 8.29 -12.16 1.58
C LEU A 143 7.75 -13.44 2.25
N GLN A 144 8.47 -14.55 2.18
CA GLN A 144 8.09 -15.76 2.92
C GLN A 144 8.01 -15.47 4.41
N LYS A 145 9.01 -14.76 4.95
CA LYS A 145 9.04 -14.37 6.36
C LYS A 145 7.90 -13.42 6.70
N CYS A 146 7.64 -12.41 5.87
CA CYS A 146 6.53 -11.46 5.99
C CYS A 146 5.20 -12.19 6.15
N ILE A 147 4.85 -13.04 5.19
CA ILE A 147 3.55 -13.71 5.15
C ILE A 147 3.39 -14.68 6.32
N LYS A 148 4.45 -15.42 6.70
CA LYS A 148 4.45 -16.25 7.90
C LYS A 148 4.18 -15.43 9.16
N ARG A 149 4.85 -14.28 9.31
CA ARG A 149 4.72 -13.42 10.49
C ARG A 149 3.34 -12.76 10.58
N PHE A 150 2.75 -12.31 9.46
CA PHE A 150 1.35 -11.86 9.46
C PHE A 150 0.39 -12.97 9.90
N LYS A 151 0.60 -14.22 9.45
CA LYS A 151 -0.23 -15.36 9.86
C LYS A 151 -0.13 -15.70 11.35
N GLU A 152 1.02 -15.44 11.97
CA GLU A 152 1.24 -15.64 13.41
C GLU A 152 0.68 -14.48 14.25
N THR A 153 0.57 -13.29 13.67
CA THR A 153 0.25 -12.05 14.39
C THR A 153 -1.23 -11.65 14.27
N LEU A 154 -1.83 -11.78 13.09
CA LEU A 154 -3.19 -11.28 12.85
C LEU A 154 -4.24 -12.19 13.49
N PRO A 155 -5.36 -11.62 13.97
CA PRO A 155 -6.43 -12.45 14.51
C PRO A 155 -7.08 -13.28 13.40
N PRO A 156 -7.67 -14.45 13.71
CA PRO A 156 -8.21 -15.36 12.71
C PRO A 156 -9.31 -14.77 11.80
N HIS A 157 -10.00 -13.72 12.27
CA HIS A 157 -11.06 -13.03 11.51
C HIS A 157 -10.53 -11.87 10.66
N CYS A 158 -9.25 -11.49 10.77
CA CYS A 158 -8.68 -10.39 10.00
C CYS A 158 -8.58 -10.76 8.53
N LEU A 159 -9.15 -9.93 7.67
CA LEU A 159 -8.98 -10.03 6.22
C LEU A 159 -7.63 -9.43 5.82
N PHE A 160 -6.65 -10.27 5.50
CA PHE A 160 -5.38 -9.84 4.91
C PHE A 160 -5.43 -9.90 3.38
N VAL A 161 -5.11 -8.79 2.73
CA VAL A 161 -5.06 -8.67 1.26
C VAL A 161 -3.68 -8.18 0.80
N TRP A 162 -3.00 -8.97 -0.01
CA TRP A 162 -1.80 -8.53 -0.72
C TRP A 162 -2.17 -7.85 -2.04
N ASN A 163 -1.86 -6.57 -2.16
CA ASN A 163 -2.04 -5.80 -3.37
C ASN A 163 -0.83 -6.02 -4.30
N CYS A 164 -1.05 -6.46 -5.54
CA CYS A 164 0.03 -6.52 -6.54
C CYS A 164 0.52 -5.12 -6.92
N THR A 165 1.80 -5.01 -7.24
CA THR A 165 2.43 -3.75 -7.64
C THR A 165 1.96 -3.31 -9.01
N LEU A 166 1.59 -2.04 -9.13
CA LEU A 166 0.99 -1.46 -10.34
C LEU A 166 1.97 -1.46 -11.53
N PRO A 167 1.47 -1.38 -12.78
CA PRO A 167 2.33 -1.34 -13.96
C PRO A 167 3.09 -0.01 -14.08
N ILE A 168 4.42 -0.06 -14.08
CA ILE A 168 5.27 1.13 -14.26
C ILE A 168 5.59 1.43 -15.73
N SER A 169 6.06 2.64 -16.01
CA SER A 169 6.61 3.04 -17.31
C SER A 169 7.97 2.39 -17.58
N ARG A 170 8.35 2.26 -18.84
CA ARG A 170 9.72 1.88 -19.24
C ARG A 170 10.76 2.94 -18.87
N ASN A 171 10.32 4.20 -18.78
CA ASN A 171 11.16 5.35 -18.47
C ASN A 171 10.82 5.88 -17.07
N ALA A 172 10.58 4.98 -16.12
CA ALA A 172 10.25 5.33 -14.76
C ALA A 172 11.39 6.16 -14.14
N ARG A 173 11.05 7.19 -13.34
CA ARG A 173 12.00 8.10 -12.68
C ARG A 173 11.56 8.37 -11.26
N GLY A 174 12.49 8.54 -10.33
CA GLY A 174 12.18 8.97 -8.97
C GLY A 174 13.07 8.33 -7.93
N GLY A 175 12.79 8.65 -6.66
CA GLY A 175 13.67 8.33 -5.54
C GLY A 175 13.88 6.83 -5.24
N PHE A 176 13.18 5.91 -5.91
CA PHE A 176 13.40 4.46 -5.76
C PHE A 176 14.47 3.93 -6.75
N LEU A 177 14.72 4.61 -7.86
CA LEU A 177 15.83 4.29 -8.76
C LEU A 177 17.08 5.03 -8.28
N ILE A 178 17.95 4.32 -7.58
CA ILE A 178 19.31 4.80 -7.31
C ILE A 178 20.17 4.63 -8.57
N PRO A 179 21.18 5.49 -8.80
CA PRO A 179 22.06 5.38 -9.98
C PRO A 179 22.62 3.97 -10.19
N GLU A 180 22.90 3.26 -9.10
CA GLU A 180 23.46 1.91 -9.08
C GLU A 180 22.52 0.84 -9.62
N VAL A 181 21.22 1.11 -9.79
CA VAL A 181 20.24 0.20 -10.40
C VAL A 181 19.59 0.76 -11.66
N GLU A 182 20.04 1.92 -12.16
CA GLU A 182 19.46 2.56 -13.34
C GLU A 182 19.57 1.67 -14.58
N PHE A 183 20.61 0.82 -14.66
CA PHE A 183 20.78 -0.19 -15.70
C PHE A 183 19.62 -1.20 -15.75
N ARG A 184 18.90 -1.42 -14.62
CA ARG A 184 17.75 -2.32 -14.55
C ARG A 184 16.45 -1.68 -15.06
N ASN A 185 16.42 -0.37 -15.35
CA ASN A 185 15.18 0.28 -15.82
C ASN A 185 14.63 -0.38 -17.11
N GLY A 186 15.52 -0.96 -17.92
CA GLY A 186 15.14 -1.74 -19.11
C GLY A 186 14.35 -3.02 -18.81
N THR A 187 14.63 -3.70 -17.69
CA THR A 187 14.02 -4.99 -17.29
C THR A 187 13.04 -4.87 -16.13
N LEU A 188 13.02 -3.76 -15.40
CA LEU A 188 12.29 -3.60 -14.15
C LEU A 188 10.80 -3.96 -14.26
N ARG A 189 10.17 -3.71 -15.41
CA ARG A 189 8.78 -4.14 -15.65
C ARG A 189 8.61 -5.66 -15.62
N LEU A 190 9.57 -6.41 -16.16
CA LEU A 190 9.60 -7.87 -16.10
C LEU A 190 9.88 -8.33 -14.66
N ASP A 191 10.84 -7.69 -13.99
CA ASP A 191 11.17 -8.00 -12.59
C ASP A 191 9.94 -7.81 -11.68
N ILE A 192 9.13 -6.78 -11.91
CA ILE A 192 7.86 -6.55 -11.18
C ILE A 192 6.82 -7.62 -11.50
N ILE A 193 6.70 -8.05 -12.74
CA ILE A 193 5.77 -9.12 -13.12
C ILE A 193 6.16 -10.43 -12.43
N GLU A 194 7.45 -10.78 -12.44
CA GLU A 194 7.96 -11.97 -11.73
C GLU A 194 7.76 -11.84 -10.21
N ALA A 195 8.07 -10.67 -9.64
CA ALA A 195 7.87 -10.40 -8.22
C ALA A 195 6.39 -10.52 -7.81
N ASN A 196 5.47 -9.95 -8.60
CA ASN A 196 4.03 -10.07 -8.36
C ASN A 196 3.56 -11.53 -8.48
N TYR A 197 4.06 -12.28 -9.47
CA TYR A 197 3.74 -13.70 -9.62
C TYR A 197 4.21 -14.50 -8.39
N TYR A 198 5.47 -14.33 -7.99
CA TYR A 198 6.02 -14.99 -6.80
C TYR A 198 5.24 -14.61 -5.53
N ALA A 199 4.91 -13.33 -5.36
CA ALA A 199 4.15 -12.87 -4.21
C ALA A 199 2.77 -13.50 -4.14
N ARG A 200 2.07 -13.58 -5.27
CA ARG A 200 0.77 -14.24 -5.37
C ARG A 200 0.87 -15.70 -4.93
N GLU A 201 1.87 -16.45 -5.39
CA GLU A 201 2.03 -17.87 -5.04
C GLU A 201 2.23 -18.05 -3.53
N ILE A 202 3.11 -17.26 -2.91
CA ILE A 202 3.36 -17.34 -1.47
C ILE A 202 2.13 -16.94 -0.66
N VAL A 203 1.47 -15.84 -1.00
CA VAL A 203 0.28 -15.35 -0.29
C VAL A 203 -0.86 -16.37 -0.39
N ALA A 204 -1.13 -16.90 -1.58
CA ALA A 204 -2.16 -17.90 -1.82
C ALA A 204 -1.85 -19.24 -1.12
N TYR A 205 -0.59 -19.67 -1.08
CA TYR A 205 -0.16 -20.85 -0.33
C TYR A 205 -0.54 -20.73 1.16
N HIS A 206 -0.39 -19.54 1.74
CA HIS A 206 -0.75 -19.27 3.14
C HIS A 206 -2.24 -19.03 3.40
N LYS A 207 -3.08 -19.08 2.35
CA LYS A 207 -4.54 -18.84 2.38
C LYS A 207 -4.94 -17.40 2.68
N PHE A 208 -4.11 -16.46 2.25
CA PHE A 208 -4.45 -15.05 2.25
C PHE A 208 -4.90 -14.59 0.86
N ASP A 209 -5.58 -13.45 0.83
CA ASP A 209 -6.15 -12.90 -0.39
C ASP A 209 -5.11 -12.09 -1.17
N VAL A 210 -5.25 -12.11 -2.50
CA VAL A 210 -4.42 -11.33 -3.42
C VAL A 210 -5.34 -10.49 -4.31
N LEU A 211 -5.13 -9.17 -4.31
CA LEU A 211 -5.78 -8.27 -5.24
C LEU A 211 -4.79 -7.86 -6.34
N ASP A 212 -5.01 -8.37 -7.55
CA ASP A 212 -4.14 -8.12 -8.69
C ASP A 212 -4.37 -6.74 -9.32
N LEU A 213 -3.92 -5.69 -8.63
CA LEU A 213 -3.98 -4.31 -9.14
C LEU A 213 -3.16 -4.14 -10.43
N HIS A 214 -2.13 -4.96 -10.65
CA HIS A 214 -1.36 -4.95 -11.89
C HIS A 214 -2.26 -5.30 -13.07
N PHE A 215 -2.98 -6.41 -12.96
CA PHE A 215 -3.98 -6.83 -13.94
C PHE A 215 -5.01 -5.73 -14.14
N HIS A 216 -5.63 -5.22 -13.06
CA HIS A 216 -6.73 -4.26 -13.20
C HIS A 216 -6.34 -2.91 -13.82
N LEU A 217 -5.08 -2.47 -13.67
CA LEU A 217 -4.63 -1.18 -14.18
C LEU A 217 -3.76 -1.26 -15.46
N ARG A 218 -3.43 -2.46 -15.96
CA ARG A 218 -2.62 -2.62 -17.19
C ARG A 218 -3.20 -1.96 -18.43
N THR A 219 -4.51 -1.70 -18.47
CA THR A 219 -5.21 -1.02 -19.58
C THR A 219 -5.53 0.45 -19.28
N GLN A 220 -5.09 0.98 -18.13
CA GLN A 220 -5.33 2.36 -17.69
C GLN A 220 -4.05 3.20 -17.69
N LEU A 221 -3.04 2.80 -18.49
CA LEU A 221 -1.68 3.36 -18.44
C LEU A 221 -1.61 4.87 -18.70
N ASN A 222 -2.63 5.45 -19.32
CA ASN A 222 -2.79 6.89 -19.55
C ASN A 222 -3.05 7.69 -18.25
N ARG A 223 -3.45 7.02 -17.17
CA ARG A 223 -3.67 7.60 -15.83
C ARG A 223 -2.41 7.62 -14.96
N ARG A 224 -1.27 7.19 -15.50
CA ARG A 224 0.01 7.26 -14.80
C ARG A 224 0.51 8.69 -14.76
N ALA A 225 1.10 9.05 -13.63
CA ALA A 225 1.85 10.29 -13.50
C ALA A 225 3.06 10.30 -14.44
N THR A 226 3.57 11.49 -14.71
CA THR A 226 4.69 11.73 -15.62
C THR A 226 6.01 11.09 -15.17
N ASP A 227 6.13 10.75 -13.89
CA ASP A 227 7.28 10.01 -13.37
C ASP A 227 7.27 8.53 -13.77
N GLY A 228 6.12 8.00 -14.19
CA GLY A 228 5.96 6.62 -14.63
C GLY A 228 5.78 5.59 -13.52
N ILE A 229 5.60 6.01 -12.26
CA ILE A 229 5.37 5.12 -11.09
C ILE A 229 4.04 5.45 -10.42
N HIS A 230 3.81 6.72 -10.14
CA HIS A 230 2.60 7.16 -9.45
C HIS A 230 1.44 7.24 -10.43
N TRP A 231 0.23 7.37 -9.87
CA TRP A 231 -1.02 7.34 -10.61
C TRP A 231 -1.87 8.56 -10.23
N ASP A 232 -2.74 8.98 -11.14
CA ASP A 232 -3.64 10.10 -10.90
C ASP A 232 -4.75 9.75 -9.88
N ASN A 233 -5.52 10.76 -9.52
CA ASN A 233 -6.60 10.65 -8.54
C ASN A 233 -7.72 9.70 -8.99
N THR A 234 -8.01 9.62 -10.28
CA THR A 234 -9.05 8.72 -10.81
C THR A 234 -8.62 7.26 -10.75
N ALA A 235 -7.33 6.98 -10.96
CA ALA A 235 -6.76 5.65 -10.75
C ALA A 235 -6.77 5.28 -9.27
N HIS A 236 -6.42 6.20 -8.37
CA HIS A 236 -6.54 5.95 -6.92
C HIS A 236 -7.98 5.64 -6.49
N ARG A 237 -8.98 6.40 -6.93
CA ARG A 237 -10.39 6.06 -6.66
C ARG A 237 -10.80 4.70 -7.23
N ARG A 238 -10.29 4.33 -8.41
CA ARG A 238 -10.51 2.98 -8.96
C ARG A 238 -9.88 1.89 -8.09
N ILE A 239 -8.68 2.11 -7.55
CA ILE A 239 -8.04 1.18 -6.62
C ILE A 239 -8.86 1.04 -5.34
N THR A 240 -9.30 2.15 -4.75
CA THR A 240 -10.20 2.14 -3.58
C THR A 240 -11.48 1.34 -3.87
N ASN A 241 -12.12 1.56 -5.01
CA ASN A 241 -13.32 0.80 -5.41
C ASN A 241 -13.04 -0.70 -5.61
N LEU A 242 -11.87 -1.09 -6.14
CA LEU A 242 -11.46 -2.49 -6.25
C LEU A 242 -11.27 -3.12 -4.88
N ILE A 243 -10.64 -2.40 -3.96
CA ILE A 243 -10.42 -2.80 -2.57
C ILE A 243 -11.76 -2.98 -1.84
N LEU A 244 -12.64 -1.98 -1.89
CA LEU A 244 -13.95 -2.06 -1.23
C LEU A 244 -14.82 -3.16 -1.85
N THR A 245 -14.74 -3.36 -3.18
CA THR A 245 -15.41 -4.50 -3.83
C THR A 245 -14.88 -5.84 -3.30
N HIS A 246 -13.59 -5.94 -3.01
CA HIS A 246 -12.98 -7.14 -2.47
C HIS A 246 -13.44 -7.37 -1.03
N ILE A 247 -13.36 -6.35 -0.17
CA ILE A 247 -13.82 -6.39 1.22
C ILE A 247 -15.29 -6.81 1.29
N ALA A 248 -16.16 -6.16 0.51
CA ALA A 248 -17.60 -6.46 0.48
C ALA A 248 -17.95 -7.89 0.02
N LYS A 249 -17.03 -8.58 -0.66
CA LYS A 249 -17.22 -9.98 -1.09
C LYS A 249 -16.60 -10.99 -0.14
N SER A 250 -15.70 -10.54 0.74
CA SER A 250 -15.04 -11.37 1.73
C SER A 250 -15.85 -11.49 3.03
N TRP A 251 -16.95 -10.74 3.15
CA TRP A 251 -17.89 -10.79 4.26
C TRP A 251 -19.25 -11.34 3.85
#